data_AF-G5LNB2-F1
#
_entry.id   AF-G5LNB2-F1
#
_cell.length_a   1.000
_cell.length_b   1.000
_cell.length_c   1.000
_cell.angle_alpha   90.00
_cell.angle_beta   90.00
_cell.angle_gamma   90.00
#
_symmetry.space_group_name_H-M   'P 1'
#
loop_
_entity.id
_entity.type
_entity.pdbx_description
1 polymer ?
#
loop_
_entity_poly.entity_id
_entity_poly.type
_entity_poly.pdbx_seq_one_letter_code
_entity_poly.pdbx_strand_id
1 'polypeptide(L)'
;MQTVLAKIVADKAIWVEARKQQQPLASFQNEIQPSTRHFYDALQGARTAFILECKKASPSKGVIRDDFDPARIASIYQHYASAISVLTDEKYFQISVLTDEKRKIFSGELRFSADR
;
A
#
# COMPACT_ATOMS: atom_id res chain seq x y z
N MET A 1 -21.67 -18.50 12.37
CA MET A 1 -20.19 -18.38 12.40
C MET A 1 -19.78 -17.28 11.44
N GLN A 2 -19.01 -16.29 11.90
CA GLN A 2 -18.59 -15.16 11.06
C GLN A 2 -17.34 -15.56 10.24
N THR A 3 -17.26 -15.12 8.98
CA THR A 3 -16.07 -15.37 8.13
C THR A 3 -14.93 -14.43 8.51
N VAL A 4 -13.69 -14.80 8.18
CA VAL A 4 -12.51 -13.93 8.37
C VAL A 4 -12.70 -12.59 7.65
N LEU A 5 -13.20 -12.61 6.41
CA LEU A 5 -13.47 -11.40 5.64
C LEU A 5 -14.53 -10.52 6.33
N ALA A 6 -15.62 -11.10 6.82
CA ALA A 6 -16.67 -10.35 7.50
C ALA A 6 -16.14 -9.67 8.78
N LYS A 7 -15.20 -10.31 9.49
CA LYS A 7 -14.53 -9.70 10.65
C LYS A 7 -13.63 -8.52 10.24
N ILE A 8 -12.83 -8.70 9.18
CA ILE A 8 -11.95 -7.64 8.66
C ILE A 8 -12.74 -6.40 8.26
N VAL A 9 -13.85 -6.59 7.52
CA VAL A 9 -14.70 -5.48 7.08
C VAL A 9 -15.34 -4.75 8.27
N ALA A 10 -15.85 -5.48 9.26
CA ALA A 10 -16.44 -4.88 10.45
C ALA A 10 -15.43 -4.04 11.24
N ASP A 11 -14.21 -4.56 11.43
CA ASP A 11 -13.14 -3.82 12.09
C ASP A 11 -12.69 -2.60 11.28
N LYS A 12 -12.67 -2.70 9.94
CA LYS A 12 -12.30 -1.58 9.06
C LYS A 12 -13.31 -0.43 9.16
N ALA A 13 -14.60 -0.72 9.29
CA ALA A 13 -15.62 0.31 9.48
C ALA A 13 -15.37 1.14 10.75
N ILE A 14 -15.09 0.46 11.88
CA ILE A 14 -14.75 1.14 13.14
C ILE A 14 -13.48 1.98 12.98
N TRP A 15 -12.44 1.43 12.34
CA TRP A 15 -11.19 2.14 12.08
C TRP A 15 -11.42 3.39 11.22
N VAL A 16 -12.26 3.31 10.18
CA VAL A 16 -12.56 4.45 9.29
C VAL A 16 -13.25 5.57 10.08
N GLU A 17 -14.23 5.24 10.91
CA GLU A 17 -14.92 6.25 11.73
C GLU A 17 -13.97 6.91 12.74
N ALA A 18 -13.14 6.13 13.43
CA ALA A 18 -12.10 6.69 14.31
C ALA A 18 -11.12 7.59 13.54
N ARG A 19 -10.70 7.17 12.34
CA ARG A 19 -9.73 7.92 11.53
C ARG A 19 -10.32 9.22 10.97
N LYS A 20 -11.61 9.23 10.59
CA LYS A 20 -12.33 10.44 10.18
C LYS A 20 -12.37 11.48 11.30
N GLN A 21 -12.50 11.06 12.56
CA GLN A 21 -12.44 12.00 13.69
C GLN A 21 -11.04 12.58 13.89
N GLN A 22 -9.99 11.76 13.71
CA GLN A 22 -8.59 12.19 13.87
C GLN A 22 -8.09 13.05 12.70
N GLN A 23 -8.52 12.78 11.48
CA GLN A 23 -8.17 13.54 10.28
C GLN A 23 -9.39 13.62 9.35
N PRO A 24 -10.26 14.62 9.58
CA PRO A 24 -11.46 14.81 8.77
C PRO A 24 -11.11 15.06 7.30
N LEU A 25 -11.90 14.52 6.37
CA LEU A 25 -11.68 14.70 4.93
C LEU A 25 -11.58 16.18 4.53
N ALA A 26 -12.45 17.02 5.10
CA ALA A 26 -12.46 18.46 4.86
C ALA A 26 -11.13 19.16 5.19
N SER A 27 -10.29 18.58 6.07
CA SER A 27 -8.99 19.17 6.44
C SER A 27 -7.92 19.04 5.36
N PHE A 28 -8.07 18.13 4.38
CA PHE A 28 -7.03 17.87 3.39
C PHE A 28 -7.53 17.64 1.96
N GLN A 29 -8.85 17.50 1.74
CA GLN A 29 -9.40 17.17 0.42
C GLN A 29 -8.97 18.12 -0.70
N ASN A 30 -8.80 19.42 -0.40
CA ASN A 30 -8.43 20.44 -1.37
C ASN A 30 -6.92 20.42 -1.69
N GLU A 31 -6.11 19.74 -0.87
CA GLU A 31 -4.67 19.59 -1.07
C GLU A 31 -4.35 18.37 -1.94
N ILE A 32 -5.28 17.41 -2.04
CA ILE A 32 -5.09 16.18 -2.82
C ILE A 32 -5.02 16.52 -4.31
N GLN A 33 -3.89 16.16 -4.92
CA GLN A 33 -3.71 16.24 -6.36
C GLN A 33 -3.96 14.89 -7.02
N PRO A 34 -4.44 14.86 -8.27
CA PRO A 34 -4.48 13.64 -9.06
C PRO A 34 -3.11 12.97 -9.16
N SER A 35 -3.10 11.63 -9.22
CA SER A 35 -1.87 10.88 -9.45
C SER A 35 -1.22 11.29 -10.77
N THR A 36 0.09 11.50 -10.75
CA THR A 36 0.92 11.70 -11.96
C THR A 36 1.41 10.38 -12.58
N ARG A 37 1.07 9.24 -11.96
CA ARG A 37 1.44 7.89 -12.41
C ARG A 37 0.26 7.21 -13.10
N HIS A 38 0.55 6.43 -14.15
CA HIS A 38 -0.43 5.74 -14.98
C HIS A 38 -0.45 4.23 -14.67
N PHE A 39 -1.26 3.82 -13.69
CA PHE A 39 -1.35 2.42 -13.26
C PHE A 39 -1.82 1.48 -14.37
N TYR A 40 -2.82 1.89 -15.15
CA TYR A 40 -3.35 1.07 -16.24
C TYR A 40 -2.29 0.80 -17.30
N ASP A 41 -1.59 1.86 -17.74
CA ASP A 41 -0.56 1.76 -18.78
C ASP A 41 0.60 0.87 -18.35
N ALA A 42 0.99 0.91 -17.07
CA ALA A 42 2.06 0.07 -16.53
C ALA A 42 1.77 -1.44 -16.60
N LEU A 43 0.48 -1.83 -16.73
CA LEU A 43 0.05 -3.22 -16.81
C LEU A 43 -0.30 -3.66 -18.24
N GLN A 44 -0.28 -2.74 -19.21
CA GLN A 44 -0.51 -3.07 -20.61
C GLN A 44 0.75 -3.67 -21.26
N GLY A 45 0.55 -4.35 -22.39
CA GLY A 45 1.63 -4.87 -23.22
C GLY A 45 1.62 -6.40 -23.34
N ALA A 46 2.53 -6.92 -24.15
CA ALA A 46 2.60 -8.36 -24.45
C ALA A 46 3.34 -9.19 -23.38
N ARG A 47 4.15 -8.53 -22.53
CA ARG A 47 4.91 -9.18 -21.47
C ARG A 47 4.03 -9.38 -20.24
N THR A 48 4.27 -10.45 -19.49
CA THR A 48 3.63 -10.65 -18.18
C THR A 48 3.98 -9.49 -17.25
N ALA A 49 2.95 -8.82 -16.72
CA ALA A 49 3.11 -7.75 -15.74
C ALA A 49 3.16 -8.33 -14.32
N PHE A 50 4.06 -7.78 -13.50
CA PHE A 50 4.19 -8.18 -12.09
C PHE A 50 3.78 -7.04 -11.16
N ILE A 51 2.78 -7.31 -10.31
CA ILE A 51 2.46 -6.46 -9.17
C ILE A 51 3.09 -7.06 -7.93
N LEU A 52 4.18 -6.46 -7.45
CA LEU A 52 4.90 -6.97 -6.28
C LEU A 52 4.39 -6.29 -5.01
N GLU A 53 4.17 -7.07 -3.95
CA GLU A 53 3.47 -6.60 -2.76
C GLU A 53 4.38 -6.47 -1.53
N CYS A 54 4.37 -5.28 -0.92
CA CYS A 54 4.97 -5.05 0.39
C CYS A 54 3.99 -5.51 1.49
N LYS A 55 4.22 -6.72 2.03
CA LYS A 55 3.40 -7.35 3.08
C LYS A 55 4.26 -7.83 4.27
N LYS A 56 3.91 -7.39 5.48
CA LYS A 56 4.59 -7.76 6.74
C LYS A 56 3.99 -9.00 7.38
N ALA A 57 2.67 -9.04 7.51
CA ALA A 57 1.92 -10.14 8.12
C ALA A 57 0.67 -10.48 7.31
N SER A 58 -0.01 -11.59 7.60
CA SER A 58 -1.36 -11.86 7.11
C SER A 58 -2.19 -12.62 8.15
N PRO A 59 -3.54 -12.57 8.07
CA PRO A 59 -4.41 -13.35 8.97
C PRO A 59 -4.15 -14.85 8.94
N SER A 60 -3.71 -15.37 7.79
CA SER A 60 -3.48 -16.80 7.58
C SER A 60 -2.09 -17.28 7.98
N LYS A 61 -1.07 -16.41 7.93
CA LYS A 61 0.33 -16.79 8.15
C LYS A 61 0.99 -16.08 9.34
N GLY A 62 0.29 -15.18 10.02
CA GLY A 62 0.90 -14.34 11.05
C GLY A 62 1.95 -13.42 10.45
N VAL A 63 3.03 -13.15 11.18
CA VAL A 63 4.16 -12.36 10.68
C VAL A 63 4.92 -13.16 9.62
N ILE A 64 5.04 -12.58 8.43
CA ILE A 64 5.76 -13.14 7.27
C ILE A 64 7.19 -12.59 7.22
N ARG A 65 7.38 -11.34 7.65
CA ARG A 65 8.67 -10.66 7.67
C ARG A 65 8.82 -9.81 8.91
N ASP A 66 9.70 -10.23 9.83
CA ASP A 66 9.96 -9.49 11.07
C ASP A 66 10.65 -8.15 10.80
N ASP A 67 11.75 -8.18 10.02
CA ASP A 67 12.49 -7.00 9.54
C ASP A 67 11.81 -6.38 8.31
N PHE A 68 10.78 -5.56 8.57
CA PHE A 68 9.95 -4.94 7.55
C PHE A 68 10.31 -3.47 7.33
N ASP A 69 11.13 -3.22 6.31
CA ASP A 69 11.43 -1.89 5.77
C ASP A 69 10.81 -1.77 4.37
N PRO A 70 9.68 -1.05 4.22
CA PRO A 70 8.98 -0.98 2.96
C PRO A 70 9.73 -0.11 1.92
N ALA A 71 10.59 0.83 2.35
CA ALA A 71 11.39 1.65 1.44
C ALA A 71 12.50 0.80 0.80
N ARG A 72 13.19 -0.01 1.60
CA ARG A 72 14.17 -0.99 1.08
C ARG A 72 13.52 -2.01 0.16
N ILE A 73 12.36 -2.56 0.54
CA ILE A 73 11.63 -3.52 -0.33
C ILE A 73 11.27 -2.87 -1.67
N ALA A 74 10.72 -1.64 -1.64
CA ALA A 74 10.35 -0.92 -2.85
C ALA A 74 11.56 -0.61 -3.76
N SER A 75 12.72 -0.30 -3.17
CA SER A 75 13.97 -0.07 -3.91
C SER A 75 14.45 -1.31 -4.69
N ILE A 76 14.11 -2.50 -4.23
CA ILE A 76 14.41 -3.76 -4.92
C ILE A 76 13.33 -4.04 -5.97
N TYR A 77 12.06 -3.89 -5.60
CA TYR A 77 10.92 -4.19 -6.48
C TYR A 77 10.87 -3.31 -7.73
N GLN A 78 11.32 -2.05 -7.66
CA GLN A 78 11.32 -1.14 -8.82
C GLN A 78 12.08 -1.68 -10.04
N HIS A 79 13.00 -2.64 -9.85
CA HIS A 79 13.78 -3.22 -10.95
C HIS A 79 13.02 -4.30 -11.74
N TYR A 80 11.90 -4.81 -11.19
CA TYR A 80 11.17 -5.97 -11.71
C TYR A 80 9.66 -5.75 -11.84
N ALA A 81 9.10 -4.88 -11.01
CA ALA A 81 7.66 -4.69 -10.90
C ALA A 81 7.11 -3.72 -11.94
N SER A 82 5.99 -4.09 -12.54
CA SER A 82 5.13 -3.18 -13.28
C SER A 82 4.41 -2.22 -12.33
N ALA A 83 4.02 -2.70 -11.15
CA ALA A 83 3.45 -1.89 -10.07
C ALA A 83 3.81 -2.45 -8.70
N ILE A 84 3.80 -1.59 -7.68
CA ILE A 84 4.00 -2.01 -6.29
C ILE A 84 2.69 -1.89 -5.52
N SER A 85 2.25 -3.01 -4.94
CA SER A 85 1.15 -3.04 -3.97
C SER A 85 1.71 -2.80 -2.56
N VAL A 86 1.06 -1.94 -1.78
CA VAL A 86 1.46 -1.67 -0.39
C VAL A 86 0.23 -1.79 0.49
N LEU A 87 0.27 -2.70 1.47
CA LEU A 87 -0.84 -2.87 2.38
C LEU A 87 -0.90 -1.73 3.41
N THR A 88 -2.11 -1.25 3.65
CA THR A 88 -2.41 -0.11 4.53
C THR A 88 -3.30 -0.49 5.72
N ASP A 89 -3.64 -1.76 5.87
CA ASP A 89 -4.39 -2.24 7.02
C ASP A 89 -3.44 -2.66 8.17
N GLU A 90 -3.54 -1.91 9.27
CA GLU A 90 -2.67 -2.07 10.44
C GLU A 90 -3.01 -3.33 11.24
N LYS A 91 -4.28 -3.59 11.49
CA LYS A 91 -4.72 -4.65 12.42
C LYS A 91 -4.36 -6.04 11.91
N TYR A 92 -4.53 -6.29 10.61
CA TYR A 92 -4.40 -7.62 10.04
C TYR A 92 -3.06 -7.86 9.33
N PHE A 93 -2.39 -6.80 8.89
CA PHE A 93 -1.14 -6.90 8.13
C PHE A 93 0.04 -6.18 8.80
N GLN A 94 -0.18 -5.54 9.95
CA GLN A 94 0.85 -4.91 10.80
C GLN A 94 1.68 -3.83 10.10
N ILE A 95 1.07 -3.09 9.17
CA ILE A 95 1.71 -1.99 8.45
C ILE A 95 0.92 -0.70 8.68
N SER A 96 1.57 0.34 9.23
CA SER A 96 0.95 1.66 9.41
C SER A 96 0.99 2.51 8.16
N VAL A 97 -0.03 3.35 7.97
CA VAL A 97 -0.15 4.32 6.87
C VAL A 97 0.62 5.62 7.15
N LEU A 98 0.99 5.85 8.41
CA LEU A 98 1.47 7.13 8.93
C LEU A 98 2.99 7.22 9.11
N THR A 99 3.75 6.18 8.77
CA THR A 99 5.21 6.24 8.89
C THR A 99 5.82 7.04 7.74
N ASP A 100 6.81 7.89 8.06
CA ASP A 100 7.56 8.67 7.07
C ASP A 100 8.18 7.80 5.95
N GLU A 101 8.43 6.53 6.25
CA GLU A 101 8.93 5.53 5.30
C GLU A 101 7.97 5.26 4.14
N LYS A 102 6.65 5.30 4.36
CA LYS A 102 5.69 5.17 3.26
C LYS A 102 5.64 6.40 2.39
N ARG A 103 5.79 7.59 2.96
CA ARG A 103 5.87 8.84 2.17
C ARG A 103 7.02 8.77 1.16
N LYS A 104 8.16 8.17 1.53
CA LYS A 104 9.31 7.97 0.62
C LYS A 104 9.00 7.04 -0.57
N ILE A 105 8.12 6.06 -0.40
CA ILE A 105 7.70 5.18 -1.51
C ILE A 105 6.86 5.96 -2.54
N PHE A 106 6.01 6.86 -2.03
CA PHE A 106 5.07 7.62 -2.85
C PHE A 106 5.61 8.99 -3.33
N SER A 107 6.67 9.52 -2.71
CA SER A 107 7.26 10.84 -3.01
C SER A 107 7.91 10.96 -4.40
N GLY A 108 8.03 9.86 -5.15
CA GLY A 108 8.63 9.86 -6.49
C GLY A 108 10.15 9.87 -6.49
N GLU A 109 10.80 9.77 -5.32
CA GLU A 109 12.26 9.57 -5.21
C GLU A 109 12.70 8.22 -5.80
N LEU A 110 11.83 7.20 -5.71
CA LEU A 110 11.97 5.94 -6.44
C LEU A 110 11.49 6.12 -7.89
N ARG A 111 12.44 6.34 -8.81
CA ARG A 111 12.16 6.43 -10.25
C ARG A 111 11.96 5.03 -10.83
N PHE A 112 10.71 4.70 -11.16
CA PHE A 112 10.38 3.55 -12.00
C PHE A 112 10.68 3.91 -13.45
N SER A 113 11.83 3.48 -13.96
CA SER A 113 12.15 3.65 -15.38
C SER A 113 11.22 2.75 -16.20
N ALA A 114 10.23 3.34 -16.86
CA ALA A 114 9.37 2.65 -17.82
C ALA A 114 10.12 2.30 -19.13
N ASP A 115 11.35 2.79 -19.30
CA ASP A 115 12.17 2.49 -20.47
C ASP A 115 12.92 1.15 -20.29
N ARG A 116 12.27 0.03 -20.59
CA ARG A 116 12.90 -1.24 -21.05
C ARG A 116 11.93 -2.17 -21.77
#